data_AF-A0A9X7UZX7-F1
#
_entry.id   AF-A0A9X7UZX7-F1
#
_cell.length_a   1.000
_cell.length_b   1.000
_cell.length_c   1.000
_cell.angle_alpha   90.00
_cell.angle_beta   90.00
_cell.angle_gamma   90.00
#
_symmetry.space_group_name_H-M   'P 1'
#
loop_
_entity.id
_entity.type
_entity.pdbx_description
1 polymer ?
#
loop_
_entity_poly.entity_id
_entity_poly.type
_entity_poly.pdbx_seq_one_letter_code
_entity_poly.pdbx_strand_id
1 'polypeptide(L)'
;MKEKQADPIKTFRAQWAVMTFYERFEQVIALALSAIIAVIIVVSLLQLISIVFSLLIIDAFNPLDHKVFQTVFGMIMTLLIAMEFKHSIVRVTLRRDSIIQVKTVILIGLIALARKFVILDPETGPAKVAALAGATLALGATYWLLRERDDRTAGESSDDQS
;
A
#
# COMPACT_ATOMS: atom_id res chain seq x y z
N MET A 1 53.79 6.10 -2.59
CA MET A 1 52.81 6.78 -3.46
C MET A 1 51.50 6.88 -2.69
N LYS A 2 50.91 8.08 -2.59
CA LYS A 2 49.77 8.38 -1.70
C LYS A 2 48.50 8.31 -2.54
N GLU A 3 47.69 7.27 -2.35
CA GLU A 3 46.40 7.10 -3.02
C GLU A 3 45.45 8.23 -2.59
N LYS A 4 45.06 9.06 -3.57
CA LYS A 4 44.22 10.23 -3.37
C LYS A 4 42.77 9.75 -3.33
N GLN A 5 42.24 9.51 -2.13
CA GLN A 5 40.82 9.19 -1.91
C GLN A 5 39.95 10.23 -2.63
N ALA A 6 39.13 9.77 -3.57
CA ALA A 6 38.17 10.60 -4.27
C ALA A 6 37.03 10.96 -3.31
N ASP A 7 36.79 12.26 -3.14
CA ASP A 7 35.76 12.80 -2.25
C ASP A 7 34.35 12.25 -2.61
N PRO A 8 33.72 11.43 -1.75
CA PRO A 8 32.39 10.86 -2.02
C PRO A 8 31.30 11.93 -2.17
N ILE A 9 31.54 13.15 -1.67
CA ILE A 9 30.59 14.27 -1.69
C ILE A 9 30.45 14.90 -3.09
N LYS A 10 31.47 14.78 -3.95
CA LYS A 10 31.44 15.38 -5.29
C LYS A 10 30.65 14.54 -6.30
N THR A 11 30.65 13.22 -6.15
CA THR A 11 29.86 12.30 -6.97
C THR A 11 28.35 12.41 -6.68
N PHE A 12 27.94 12.68 -5.43
CA PHE A 12 26.54 12.93 -5.09
C PHE A 12 25.96 14.19 -5.76
N ARG A 13 26.73 15.26 -5.89
CA ARG A 13 26.26 16.52 -6.50
C ARG A 13 26.19 16.43 -8.03
N ALA A 14 27.09 15.67 -8.65
CA ALA A 14 27.07 15.42 -10.10
C ALA A 14 25.87 14.55 -10.52
N GLN A 15 25.46 13.56 -9.70
CA GLN A 15 24.26 12.74 -9.92
C GLN A 15 22.93 13.48 -9.67
N TRP A 16 22.96 14.63 -9.00
CA TRP A 16 21.81 15.54 -8.80
C TRP A 16 21.56 16.46 -9.99
N ALA A 17 22.61 16.73 -10.78
CA ALA A 17 22.55 17.63 -11.94
C ALA A 17 22.00 16.94 -13.21
N VAL A 18 21.85 15.61 -13.18
CA VAL A 18 21.29 14.80 -14.28
C VAL A 18 19.99 14.11 -13.86
N MET A 19 19.19 14.73 -12.99
CA MET A 19 17.76 14.37 -12.90
C MET A 19 16.99 15.16 -13.94
N THR A 20 16.25 14.44 -14.77
CA THR A 20 15.31 15.01 -15.74
C THR A 20 14.23 15.82 -15.01
N PHE A 21 13.68 16.86 -15.66
CA PHE A 21 12.58 17.68 -15.11
C PHE A 21 11.40 16.83 -14.60
N TYR A 22 11.18 15.69 -15.25
CA TYR A 22 10.17 14.69 -14.91
C TYR A 22 10.36 14.11 -13.50
N GLU A 23 11.58 13.72 -13.11
CA GLU A 23 11.84 13.15 -11.77
C GLU A 23 11.62 14.17 -10.65
N ARG A 24 11.96 15.44 -10.89
CA ARG A 24 11.69 16.51 -9.91
C ARG A 24 10.19 16.73 -9.73
N PHE A 25 9.43 16.65 -10.82
CA PHE A 25 7.98 16.74 -10.79
C PHE A 25 7.35 15.55 -10.02
N GLU A 26 7.81 14.33 -10.26
CA GLU A 26 7.36 13.15 -9.52
C GLU A 26 7.64 13.26 -8.02
N GLN A 27 8.83 13.74 -7.63
CA GLN A 27 9.18 13.94 -6.21
C GLN A 27 8.28 14.97 -5.52
N VAL A 28 7.96 16.08 -6.20
CA VAL A 28 7.05 17.09 -5.66
C VAL A 28 5.65 16.52 -5.44
N ILE A 29 5.14 15.76 -6.42
CA ILE A 29 3.84 15.09 -6.30
C ILE A 29 3.85 14.06 -5.16
N ALA A 30 4.87 13.21 -5.10
CA ALA A 30 4.97 12.18 -4.08
C ALA A 30 5.04 12.77 -2.67
N LEU A 31 5.77 13.88 -2.49
CA LEU A 31 5.83 14.61 -1.22
C LEU A 31 4.45 15.19 -0.85
N ALA A 32 3.78 15.84 -1.80
CA ALA A 32 2.44 16.41 -1.59
C ALA A 32 1.42 15.32 -1.22
N LEU A 33 1.39 14.21 -1.96
CA LEU A 33 0.53 13.06 -1.68
C LEU A 33 0.84 12.45 -0.31
N SER A 34 2.12 12.28 0.04
CA SER A 34 2.54 11.74 1.34
C SER A 34 2.06 12.62 2.50
N ALA A 35 2.13 13.94 2.35
CA ALA A 35 1.63 14.89 3.35
C ALA A 35 0.10 14.79 3.51
N ILE A 36 -0.64 14.77 2.39
CA ILE A 36 -2.11 14.64 2.40
C ILE A 36 -2.54 13.33 3.07
N ILE A 37 -1.93 12.21 2.67
CA ILE A 37 -2.24 10.90 3.25
C ILE A 37 -1.88 10.84 4.74
N ALA A 38 -0.78 11.47 5.16
CA ALA A 38 -0.43 11.54 6.58
C ALA A 38 -1.50 12.26 7.41
N VAL A 39 -2.04 13.38 6.91
CA VAL A 39 -3.16 14.08 7.56
C VAL A 39 -4.40 13.18 7.63
N ILE A 40 -4.76 12.51 6.53
CA ILE A 40 -5.90 11.59 6.48
C ILE A 40 -5.74 10.46 7.50
N ILE A 41 -4.55 9.87 7.63
CA ILE A 41 -4.29 8.81 8.61
C ILE A 41 -4.53 9.31 10.03
N VAL A 42 -4.01 10.49 10.38
CA VAL A 42 -4.17 11.05 11.74
C VAL A 42 -5.64 11.31 12.05
N VAL A 43 -6.37 11.95 11.13
CA VAL A 43 -7.80 12.23 11.31
C VAL A 43 -8.60 10.93 11.43
N SER A 44 -8.34 9.95 10.56
CA SER A 44 -9.03 8.66 10.57
C SER A 44 -8.75 7.86 11.85
N LEU A 45 -7.52 7.93 12.38
CA LEU A 45 -7.15 7.28 13.64
C LEU A 45 -7.89 7.89 14.83
N LEU A 46 -7.95 9.22 14.92
CA LEU A 46 -8.68 9.91 15.97
C LEU A 46 -10.19 9.58 15.93
N GLN A 47 -10.76 9.53 14.72
CA GLN A 47 -12.15 9.14 14.52
C GLN A 47 -12.40 7.69 14.96
N LEU A 48 -11.52 6.76 14.57
CA LEU A 48 -11.60 5.36 14.99
C LEU A 48 -11.54 5.21 16.51
N ILE A 49 -10.58 5.88 17.16
CA ILE A 49 -10.46 5.88 18.63
C ILE A 49 -11.74 6.41 19.27
N SER A 50 -12.28 7.52 18.76
CA SER A 50 -13.51 8.13 19.29
C SER A 50 -14.70 7.17 19.19
N ILE A 51 -14.85 6.48 18.06
CA ILE A 51 -15.93 5.52 17.84
C ILE A 51 -15.77 4.30 18.74
N VAL A 52 -14.57 3.71 18.81
CA VAL A 52 -14.29 2.56 19.68
C VAL A 52 -14.51 2.93 21.14
N PHE A 53 -14.06 4.10 21.59
CA PHE A 53 -14.26 4.57 22.95
C PHE A 53 -15.75 4.75 23.27
N SER A 54 -16.51 5.41 22.39
CA SER A 54 -17.96 5.59 22.56
C SER A 54 -18.68 4.24 22.66
N LEU A 55 -18.37 3.31 21.75
CA LEU A 55 -19.03 2.01 21.70
C LEU A 55 -18.67 1.08 22.86
N LEU A 56 -17.42 1.11 23.33
CA LEU A 56 -16.94 0.21 24.38
C LEU A 56 -17.32 0.69 25.78
N ILE A 57 -17.40 2.01 26.00
CA ILE A 57 -17.51 2.60 27.34
C ILE A 57 -18.88 3.23 27.59
N ILE A 58 -19.52 3.82 26.58
CA ILE A 58 -20.80 4.56 26.74
C ILE A 58 -22.01 3.65 26.46
N ASP A 59 -21.93 2.78 25.45
CA ASP A 59 -23.06 1.99 24.92
C ASP A 59 -23.04 0.49 25.30
N ALA A 60 -22.33 0.12 26.36
CA ALA A 60 -22.14 -1.28 26.75
C ALA A 60 -23.42 -1.97 27.28
N PHE A 61 -24.43 -2.19 26.44
CA PHE A 61 -25.53 -3.16 26.63
C PHE A 61 -26.19 -3.67 25.33
N ASN A 62 -25.49 -3.65 24.19
CA ASN A 62 -25.75 -4.61 23.10
C ASN A 62 -24.45 -4.88 22.32
N PRO A 63 -23.50 -5.58 22.95
CA PRO A 63 -22.32 -6.02 22.23
C PRO A 63 -22.78 -6.96 21.11
N LEU A 64 -22.33 -6.74 19.88
CA LEU A 64 -22.50 -7.63 18.72
C LEU A 64 -23.68 -7.36 17.74
N ASP A 65 -24.10 -6.10 17.54
CA ASP A 65 -24.74 -5.80 16.24
C ASP A 65 -23.68 -5.90 15.13
N HIS A 66 -23.95 -6.78 14.16
CA HIS A 66 -23.09 -7.02 12.99
C HIS A 66 -22.68 -5.71 12.30
N LYS A 67 -23.58 -4.72 12.27
CA LYS A 67 -23.33 -3.42 11.64
C LYS A 67 -22.24 -2.62 12.34
N VAL A 68 -22.16 -2.69 13.65
CA VAL A 68 -21.16 -1.96 14.44
C VAL A 68 -19.77 -2.56 14.23
N PHE A 69 -19.66 -3.88 14.28
CA PHE A 69 -18.41 -4.59 14.01
C PHE A 69 -17.90 -4.32 12.58
N GLN A 70 -18.78 -4.42 11.58
CA GLN A 70 -18.46 -4.09 10.19
C GLN A 70 -17.98 -2.65 10.02
N THR A 71 -18.58 -1.70 10.75
CA THR A 71 -18.18 -0.28 10.69
C THR A 71 -16.76 -0.08 11.26
N VAL A 72 -16.47 -0.63 12.44
CA VAL A 72 -15.14 -0.52 13.07
C VAL A 72 -14.07 -1.20 12.22
N PHE A 73 -14.31 -2.44 11.78
CA PHE A 73 -13.35 -3.16 10.96
C PHE A 73 -13.17 -2.50 9.58
N GLY A 74 -14.24 -1.96 9.00
CA GLY A 74 -14.19 -1.20 7.75
C GLY A 74 -13.33 0.06 7.84
N MET A 75 -13.36 0.76 8.98
CA MET A 75 -12.48 1.91 9.25
C MET A 75 -11.03 1.50 9.46
N ILE A 76 -10.78 0.42 10.21
CA ILE A 76 -9.42 -0.15 10.37
C ILE A 76 -8.83 -0.51 9.00
N MET A 77 -9.59 -1.19 8.15
CA MET A 77 -9.15 -1.55 6.80
C MET A 77 -8.86 -0.31 5.95
N THR A 78 -9.69 0.74 6.03
CA THR A 78 -9.41 2.03 5.37
C THR A 78 -8.08 2.63 5.86
N LEU A 79 -7.80 2.55 7.16
CA LEU A 79 -6.56 3.05 7.75
C LEU A 79 -5.34 2.24 7.27
N LEU A 80 -5.44 0.90 7.25
CA LEU A 80 -4.41 0.01 6.70
C LEU A 80 -4.12 0.33 5.23
N ILE A 81 -5.15 0.52 4.41
CA ILE A 81 -5.01 0.92 3.00
C ILE A 81 -4.24 2.24 2.89
N ALA A 82 -4.61 3.26 3.68
CA ALA A 82 -3.93 4.56 3.65
C ALA A 82 -2.45 4.47 4.07
N MET A 83 -2.14 3.67 5.10
CA MET A 83 -0.76 3.43 5.54
C MET A 83 0.06 2.69 4.48
N GLU A 84 -0.51 1.67 3.85
CA GLU A 84 0.12 0.95 2.74
C GLU A 84 0.36 1.86 1.53
N PHE A 85 -0.61 2.70 1.17
CA PHE A 85 -0.43 3.70 0.11
C PHE A 85 0.70 4.69 0.42
N LYS A 86 0.76 5.24 1.64
CA LYS A 86 1.86 6.12 2.05
C LYS A 86 3.21 5.42 1.91
N HIS A 87 3.32 4.19 2.41
CA HIS A 87 4.55 3.41 2.33
C HIS A 87 4.94 3.08 0.88
N SER A 88 3.97 2.75 0.03
CA SER A 88 4.18 2.53 -1.42
C SER A 88 4.71 3.78 -2.12
N ILE A 89 4.11 4.95 -1.89
CA ILE A 89 4.56 6.22 -2.49
C ILE A 89 5.96 6.61 -2.00
N VAL A 90 6.20 6.50 -0.70
CA VAL A 90 7.50 6.83 -0.10
C VAL A 90 8.58 5.89 -0.62
N ARG A 91 8.30 4.59 -0.76
CA ARG A 91 9.23 3.61 -1.34
C ARG A 91 9.63 3.96 -2.77
N VAL A 92 8.67 4.37 -3.61
CA VAL A 92 8.91 4.82 -4.99
C VAL A 92 9.77 6.09 -5.05
N THR A 93 9.66 6.96 -4.04
CA THR A 93 10.48 8.18 -3.98
C THR A 93 11.91 7.90 -3.51
N LEU A 94 12.10 6.93 -2.61
CA LEU A 94 13.41 6.60 -2.02
C LEU A 94 14.30 5.73 -2.90
N ARG A 95 13.72 4.80 -3.67
CA ARG A 95 14.46 4.02 -4.66
C ARG A 95 14.19 4.66 -6.02
N ARG A 96 15.22 5.20 -6.66
CA ARG A 96 15.19 5.82 -8.00
C ARG A 96 14.81 4.83 -9.13
N ASP A 97 14.04 3.80 -8.83
CA ASP A 97 13.48 2.89 -9.83
C ASP A 97 12.15 3.49 -10.27
N SER A 98 12.10 4.09 -11.46
CA SER A 98 10.93 4.76 -12.03
C SER A 98 9.80 3.79 -12.43
N ILE A 99 9.64 2.68 -11.72
CA ILE A 99 8.61 1.69 -11.93
C ILE A 99 7.93 1.48 -10.59
N ILE A 100 6.72 2.03 -10.46
CA ILE A 100 5.82 1.71 -9.36
C ILE A 100 5.81 0.19 -9.23
N GLN A 101 6.27 -0.33 -8.08
CA GLN A 101 6.39 -1.77 -7.87
C GLN A 101 5.00 -2.40 -8.05
N VAL A 102 4.74 -2.96 -9.24
CA VAL A 102 3.40 -3.39 -9.66
C VAL A 102 2.81 -4.40 -8.67
N LYS A 103 3.68 -5.24 -8.07
CA LYS A 103 3.34 -6.13 -6.95
C LYS A 103 2.71 -5.40 -5.76
N THR A 104 3.25 -4.26 -5.35
CA THR A 104 2.74 -3.47 -4.22
C THR A 104 1.36 -2.89 -4.55
N VAL A 105 1.14 -2.41 -5.77
CA VAL A 105 -0.18 -1.88 -6.18
C VAL A 105 -1.23 -2.98 -6.23
N ILE A 106 -0.88 -4.15 -6.76
CA ILE A 106 -1.79 -5.31 -6.77
C ILE A 106 -2.13 -5.74 -5.34
N LEU A 107 -1.14 -5.77 -4.44
CA LEU A 107 -1.37 -6.11 -3.03
C LEU A 107 -2.32 -5.12 -2.36
N ILE A 108 -2.15 -3.81 -2.60
CA ILE A 108 -3.07 -2.78 -2.11
C ILE A 108 -4.48 -2.99 -2.69
N GLY A 109 -4.59 -3.37 -3.98
CA GLY A 109 -5.86 -3.73 -4.61
C GLY A 109 -6.54 -4.93 -3.94
N LEU A 110 -5.79 -5.97 -3.57
CA LEU A 110 -6.30 -7.12 -2.82
C LEU A 110 -6.81 -6.72 -1.43
N ILE A 111 -6.08 -5.86 -0.69
CA ILE A 111 -6.53 -5.34 0.60
C ILE A 111 -7.81 -4.49 0.44
N ALA A 112 -7.90 -3.70 -0.64
CA ALA A 112 -9.08 -2.91 -0.95
C ALA A 112 -10.31 -3.78 -1.28
N LEU A 113 -10.13 -4.90 -1.99
CA LEU A 113 -11.19 -5.89 -2.20
C LEU A 113 -11.57 -6.59 -0.89
N ALA A 114 -10.61 -6.95 -0.04
CA ALA A 114 -10.88 -7.56 1.26
C ALA A 114 -11.81 -6.66 2.11
N ARG A 115 -11.62 -5.35 2.09
CA ARG A 115 -12.54 -4.39 2.74
C ARG A 115 -13.98 -4.49 2.21
N LYS A 116 -14.17 -4.73 0.91
CA LYS A 116 -15.51 -4.90 0.31
C LYS A 116 -16.20 -6.18 0.78
N PHE A 117 -15.45 -7.23 1.13
CA PHE A 117 -16.02 -8.44 1.75
C PHE A 117 -16.41 -8.24 3.21
N VAL A 118 -15.59 -7.53 3.99
CA VAL A 118 -15.89 -7.26 5.41
C VAL A 118 -17.21 -6.49 5.55
N ILE A 119 -17.42 -5.48 4.71
CA ILE A 119 -18.59 -4.57 4.78
C ILE A 119 -19.76 -5.13 3.96
N LEU A 120 -19.72 -6.41 3.57
CA LEU A 120 -20.78 -7.01 2.78
C LEU A 120 -22.00 -7.28 3.67
N ASP A 121 -23.15 -6.76 3.26
CA ASP A 121 -24.41 -6.97 3.97
C ASP A 121 -24.87 -8.44 3.80
N PRO A 122 -25.29 -9.15 4.87
CA PRO A 122 -25.87 -10.49 4.78
C PRO A 122 -27.01 -10.61 3.75
N GLU A 123 -27.77 -9.53 3.50
CA GLU A 123 -28.87 -9.51 2.52
C GLU A 123 -28.40 -9.29 1.07
N THR A 124 -27.08 -9.31 0.81
CA THR A 124 -26.58 -9.12 -0.55
C THR A 124 -26.90 -10.31 -1.45
N GLY A 125 -27.47 -10.00 -2.62
CA GLY A 125 -27.80 -11.00 -3.62
C GLY A 125 -26.56 -11.83 -4.06
N PRO A 126 -26.73 -13.14 -4.36
CA PRO A 126 -25.65 -14.05 -4.71
C PRO A 126 -24.75 -13.54 -5.85
N ALA A 127 -25.32 -12.78 -6.78
CA ALA A 127 -24.61 -12.17 -7.90
C ALA A 127 -23.48 -11.21 -7.45
N LYS A 128 -23.68 -10.43 -6.38
CA LYS A 128 -22.66 -9.51 -5.87
C LYS A 128 -21.50 -10.25 -5.23
N VAL A 129 -21.80 -11.31 -4.46
CA VAL A 129 -20.81 -12.19 -3.85
C VAL A 129 -19.96 -12.86 -4.94
N ALA A 130 -20.61 -13.40 -5.97
CA ALA A 130 -19.93 -14.03 -7.10
C ALA A 130 -19.02 -13.05 -7.86
N ALA A 131 -19.48 -11.81 -8.08
CA ALA A 131 -18.68 -10.77 -8.72
C ALA A 131 -17.43 -10.41 -7.90
N LEU A 132 -17.57 -10.25 -6.58
CA LEU A 132 -16.44 -9.99 -5.68
C LEU A 132 -15.45 -11.15 -5.64
N ALA A 133 -15.95 -12.40 -5.58
CA ALA A 133 -15.12 -13.59 -5.64
C ALA A 133 -14.35 -13.68 -6.97
N GLY A 134 -15.01 -13.43 -8.10
CA GLY A 134 -14.40 -13.40 -9.43
C GLY A 134 -13.30 -12.33 -9.55
N ALA A 135 -13.57 -11.11 -9.07
CA ALA A 135 -12.57 -10.03 -9.05
C ALA A 135 -11.36 -10.39 -8.18
N THR A 136 -11.59 -11.05 -7.04
CA THR A 136 -10.53 -11.48 -6.12
C THR A 136 -9.66 -12.59 -6.73
N LEU A 137 -10.28 -13.57 -7.39
CA LEU A 137 -9.56 -14.61 -8.11
C LEU A 137 -8.73 -14.04 -9.27
N ALA A 138 -9.28 -13.09 -10.02
CA ALA A 138 -8.57 -12.44 -11.12
C ALA A 138 -7.34 -11.65 -10.63
N LEU A 139 -7.48 -10.87 -9.55
CA LEU A 139 -6.34 -10.17 -8.94
C LEU A 139 -5.33 -11.14 -8.31
N GLY A 140 -5.81 -12.20 -7.65
CA GLY A 140 -4.97 -13.25 -7.07
C GLY A 140 -4.14 -13.98 -8.13
N ALA A 141 -4.76 -14.35 -9.26
CA ALA A 141 -4.08 -14.95 -10.40
C ALA A 141 -3.03 -14.01 -11.00
N THR A 142 -3.37 -12.72 -11.15
CA THR A 142 -2.42 -11.70 -11.62
C THR A 142 -1.21 -11.57 -10.69
N TYR A 143 -1.43 -11.57 -9.37
CA TYR A 143 -0.36 -11.55 -8.38
C TYR A 143 0.52 -12.80 -8.45
N TRP A 144 -0.08 -13.99 -8.59
CA TRP A 144 0.63 -15.25 -8.72
C TRP A 144 1.53 -15.29 -9.97
N LEU A 145 1.00 -14.89 -11.13
CA LEU A 145 1.76 -14.78 -12.38
C LEU A 145 2.95 -13.82 -12.27
N LEU A 146 2.76 -12.67 -11.61
CA LEU A 146 3.83 -11.71 -11.39
C LEU A 146 4.87 -12.23 -10.39
N ARG A 147 4.45 -13.04 -9.41
CA ARG A 147 5.37 -13.71 -8.48
C ARG A 147 6.21 -14.77 -9.18
N GLU A 148 5.59 -15.64 -9.97
CA GLU A 148 6.28 -16.74 -10.67
C GLU A 148 7.37 -16.23 -11.63
N ARG A 149 7.14 -15.10 -12.30
CA ARG A 149 8.16 -14.47 -13.16
C ARG A 149 9.39 -14.03 -12.39
N ASP A 150 9.20 -13.40 -11.23
CA ASP A 150 10.31 -12.94 -10.40
C ASP A 150 11.11 -14.13 -9.82
N ASP A 151 10.43 -15.21 -9.42
CA ASP A 151 11.07 -16.41 -8.86
C ASP A 151 11.91 -17.13 -9.94
N ARG A 152 11.45 -17.16 -11.20
CA ARG A 152 12.23 -17.68 -12.34
C ARG A 152 13.48 -16.86 -12.66
N THR A 153 13.37 -15.54 -12.67
CA THR A 153 14.52 -14.65 -12.96
C THR A 153 15.58 -14.73 -11.84
N ALA A 154 15.18 -14.98 -10.60
CA ALA A 154 16.11 -15.20 -9.50
C ALA A 154 16.84 -16.56 -9.62
N GLY A 155 16.15 -17.62 -10.06
CA GLY A 155 16.73 -18.95 -10.26
C GLY A 155 17.85 -19.00 -11.31
N GLU A 156 17.65 -18.35 -12.46
CA GLU A 156 18.64 -18.33 -13.57
C GLU A 156 19.97 -17.66 -13.21
N SER A 157 19.99 -16.75 -12.23
CA SER A 157 21.23 -16.07 -11.77
C SER A 157 22.13 -16.94 -10.87
N SER A 158 21.61 -18.07 -10.39
CA SER A 158 22.29 -18.96 -9.44
C SER A 158 23.12 -20.04 -10.14
N ASP A 159 22.70 -20.46 -11.33
CA ASP A 159 23.33 -21.56 -12.08
C ASP A 159 24.54 -21.12 -12.91
N ASP A 160 24.74 -19.81 -13.14
CA ASP A 160 25.88 -19.27 -13.91
C ASP A 160 27.14 -19.00 -13.05
N GLN A 161 27.11 -19.38 -11.75
CA GLN A 161 28.21 -19.22 -10.80
C GLN A 161 28.74 -20.54 -10.21
N SER A 162 28.28 -21.70 -10.71
CA SER A 162 28.70 -23.04 -10.24
C SER A 162 29.61 -23.76 -11.21
#